data_AF-A0A1H4G4L3-F1
#
_entry.id   AF-A0A1H4G4L3-F1
#
_cell.length_a   1.000
_cell.length_b   1.000
_cell.length_c   1.000
_cell.angle_alpha   90.00
_cell.angle_beta   90.00
_cell.angle_gamma   90.00
#
_symmetry.space_group_name_H-M   'P 1'
#
loop_
_entity.id
_entity.type
_entity.pdbx_description
1 polymer ?
#
loop_
_entity_poly.entity_id
_entity_poly.type
_entity_poly.pdbx_seq_one_letter_code
_entity_poly.pdbx_strand_id
1 'polypeptide(L)'
;MNASLYLAAFSGGALTLLSPCILPVLPFVLARTGRPFRQGTLPLLLGMALTFAAVASLGAVAGGWAVRFNQFGRAAALFALAISALALLSPRWADRVTRPLVRLGDRLSNHVGRDTGWVGSVLLGVATGLVWSPCAGPILGLILSSAALAGPGVETSSLLLAYAAGASLSLAVALRAGEERFAGLSARLRSSAWPRRVLGSAMLAGVAAVAAGVDTGALARLSLDWSNGLEQRVLQALPMGAAAADTVAGGAKGADGPRGTPSGLPVEPIRPDLSGAVNWLNGQPLDLQQLRGKVVLVNFWTYSCINCLRTLPHVRAWAQTYAGQGLVVIGVHTPEFAFEKETGNVQKALKRLGITYPVAQDNDFAVWRAFQNQYWPALYFIDAEGRVRHHQFGEGGEVRSEQVIQALLREAGADATAAAPVVPDTRGPGLAADLRNVRSPETYLGYRQASGFASPSRIASDRSKVYTLGRLGLNDWGLKGAWTVGPEFVQLDEAGGAVAIRFHARDAHLVLGFAAGHGPIPFQLTLDGRAPGADHGDDVDAEGHGAIDATRLYQLVRQRGSIDDRVVEIRFLDAGARAFAFTFG
;
A
#
# COMPACT_ATOMS: atom_id res chain seq x y z
N MET A 1 8.95 -12.02 -17.25
CA MET A 1 7.63 -12.60 -16.96
C MET A 1 7.83 -13.81 -16.06
N ASN A 2 7.30 -13.78 -14.83
CA ASN A 2 7.73 -14.67 -13.76
C ASN A 2 6.93 -15.98 -13.76
N ALA A 3 7.49 -17.04 -14.34
CA ALA A 3 6.93 -18.39 -14.31
C ALA A 3 6.62 -18.88 -12.88
N SER A 4 7.34 -18.35 -11.89
CA SER A 4 7.11 -18.60 -10.46
C SER A 4 5.73 -18.15 -9.97
N LEU A 5 5.20 -17.02 -10.45
CA LEU A 5 3.87 -16.52 -10.05
C LEU A 5 2.74 -17.40 -10.60
N TYR A 6 2.89 -17.89 -11.83
CA TYR A 6 1.92 -18.81 -12.43
C TYR A 6 1.93 -20.17 -11.74
N LEU A 7 3.10 -20.68 -11.37
CA LEU A 7 3.21 -21.92 -10.59
C LEU A 7 2.62 -21.76 -9.18
N ALA A 8 2.84 -20.62 -8.51
CA ALA A 8 2.24 -20.33 -7.22
C ALA A 8 0.71 -20.22 -7.32
N ALA A 9 0.17 -19.53 -8.34
CA ALA A 9 -1.26 -19.43 -8.58
C ALA A 9 -1.88 -20.82 -8.86
N PHE A 10 -1.24 -21.62 -9.70
CA PHE A 10 -1.69 -22.98 -10.03
C PHE A 10 -1.66 -23.91 -8.80
N SER A 11 -0.57 -23.93 -8.06
CA SER A 11 -0.45 -24.73 -6.83
C SER A 11 -1.43 -24.26 -5.75
N GLY A 12 -1.63 -22.94 -5.60
CA GLY A 12 -2.62 -22.37 -4.70
C GLY A 12 -4.04 -22.84 -5.03
N GLY A 13 -4.39 -22.87 -6.32
CA GLY A 13 -5.64 -23.44 -6.81
C GLY A 13 -5.80 -24.92 -6.44
N ALA A 14 -4.77 -25.73 -6.68
CA ALA A 14 -4.78 -27.16 -6.37
C ALA A 14 -4.89 -27.45 -4.86
N LEU A 15 -4.20 -26.66 -4.03
CA LEU A 15 -4.20 -26.78 -2.58
C LEU A 15 -5.55 -26.40 -1.95
N THR A 16 -6.38 -25.61 -2.65
CA THR A 16 -7.69 -25.25 -2.11
C THR A 16 -8.61 -26.44 -1.89
N LEU A 17 -8.44 -27.56 -2.61
CA LEU A 17 -9.22 -28.78 -2.39
C LEU A 17 -9.04 -29.36 -0.98
N LEU A 18 -7.87 -29.12 -0.36
CA LEU A 18 -7.58 -29.52 1.02
C LEU A 18 -8.14 -28.53 2.05
N SER A 19 -8.77 -27.44 1.59
CA SER A 19 -9.34 -26.42 2.47
C SER A 19 -10.52 -27.01 3.26
N PRO A 20 -10.55 -26.79 4.59
CA PRO A 20 -11.55 -27.36 5.48
C PRO A 20 -13.00 -26.96 5.14
N CYS A 21 -13.21 -25.90 4.36
CA CYS A 21 -14.53 -25.50 3.86
C CYS A 21 -15.12 -26.44 2.80
N ILE A 22 -14.28 -27.16 2.04
CA ILE A 22 -14.70 -27.94 0.86
C ILE A 22 -14.94 -29.40 1.22
N LEU A 23 -14.22 -29.88 2.23
CA LEU A 23 -14.33 -31.25 2.74
C LEU A 23 -15.77 -31.72 2.99
N PRO A 24 -16.71 -30.89 3.49
CA PRO A 24 -18.12 -31.28 3.69
C PRO A 24 -18.93 -31.40 2.40
N VAL A 25 -18.57 -30.70 1.32
CA VAL A 25 -19.32 -30.66 0.04
C VAL A 25 -18.81 -31.72 -0.95
N LEU A 26 -17.56 -32.17 -0.77
CA LEU A 26 -16.92 -33.19 -1.58
C LEU A 26 -17.77 -34.46 -1.84
N PRO A 27 -18.54 -35.00 -0.85
CA PRO A 27 -19.39 -36.18 -1.08
C PRO A 27 -20.50 -35.96 -2.11
N PHE A 28 -21.08 -34.77 -2.19
CA PHE A 28 -22.13 -34.44 -3.17
C PHE A 28 -21.59 -34.38 -4.60
N VAL A 29 -20.32 -33.99 -4.75
CA VAL A 29 -19.63 -33.94 -6.05
C VAL A 29 -19.16 -35.34 -6.47
N LEU A 30 -18.67 -36.14 -5.51
CA LEU A 30 -18.25 -37.52 -5.73
C LEU A 30 -19.44 -38.45 -6.03
N ALA A 31 -20.64 -38.20 -5.48
CA ALA A 31 -21.85 -38.99 -5.77
C ALA A 31 -22.29 -38.98 -7.26
N ARG A 32 -21.66 -38.17 -8.12
CA ARG A 32 -21.86 -38.17 -9.58
C ARG A 32 -20.76 -38.91 -10.37
N THR A 33 -19.82 -39.61 -9.72
CA THR A 33 -18.81 -40.43 -10.41
C THR A 33 -19.48 -41.62 -11.12
N GLY A 34 -19.55 -41.56 -12.45
CA GLY A 34 -20.19 -42.58 -13.28
C GLY A 34 -20.56 -42.14 -14.70
N ARG A 35 -20.47 -40.84 -15.03
CA ARG A 35 -20.76 -40.31 -16.38
C ARG A 35 -19.49 -40.09 -17.22
N PRO A 36 -19.56 -40.20 -18.57
CA PRO A 36 -18.40 -39.99 -19.44
C PRO A 36 -17.82 -38.57 -19.29
N PHE A 37 -16.49 -38.47 -19.23
CA PHE A 37 -15.71 -37.25 -18.92
C PHE A 37 -16.14 -36.02 -19.73
N ARG A 38 -16.53 -36.21 -21.00
CA ARG A 38 -16.98 -35.14 -21.92
C ARG A 38 -18.37 -34.57 -21.59
N GLN A 39 -19.28 -35.36 -21.03
CA GLN A 39 -20.68 -34.95 -20.81
C GLN A 39 -20.95 -34.54 -19.34
N GLY A 40 -20.14 -35.02 -18.39
CA GLY A 40 -20.31 -34.70 -16.96
C GLY A 40 -19.25 -33.75 -16.40
N THR A 41 -17.97 -34.10 -16.54
CA THR A 41 -16.87 -33.41 -15.83
C THR A 41 -16.43 -32.13 -16.54
N LEU A 42 -16.27 -32.14 -17.86
CA LEU A 42 -15.85 -30.97 -18.64
C LEU A 42 -16.78 -29.74 -18.47
N PRO A 43 -18.13 -29.88 -18.53
CA PRO A 43 -19.04 -28.75 -18.39
C PRO A 43 -19.08 -28.21 -16.96
N LEU A 44 -18.88 -29.07 -15.96
CA LEU A 44 -18.77 -28.68 -14.55
C LEU A 44 -17.55 -27.78 -14.33
N LEU A 45 -16.39 -28.17 -14.86
CA LEU A 45 -15.16 -27.39 -14.77
C LEU A 45 -15.28 -26.04 -15.51
N LEU A 46 -15.97 -26.03 -16.66
CA LEU A 46 -16.21 -24.81 -17.42
C LEU A 46 -17.12 -23.83 -16.65
N GLY A 47 -18.17 -24.32 -15.99
CA GLY A 47 -19.03 -23.49 -15.13
C GLY A 47 -18.30 -22.92 -13.91
N MET A 48 -17.40 -23.69 -13.31
CA MET A 48 -16.56 -23.23 -12.21
C MET A 48 -15.56 -22.15 -12.66
N ALA A 49 -14.87 -22.36 -13.78
CA ALA A 49 -13.95 -21.37 -14.36
C ALA A 49 -14.68 -20.05 -14.71
N LEU A 50 -15.88 -20.14 -15.29
CA LEU A 50 -16.70 -18.98 -15.63
C LEU A 50 -17.13 -18.20 -14.39
N THR A 51 -17.35 -18.88 -13.27
CA THR A 51 -17.69 -18.23 -11.99
C THR A 51 -16.52 -17.47 -11.39
N PHE A 52 -15.32 -18.05 -11.39
CA PHE A 52 -14.12 -17.35 -10.93
C PHE A 52 -13.81 -16.14 -11.83
N ALA A 53 -13.97 -16.29 -13.14
CA ALA A 53 -13.83 -15.18 -14.08
C ALA A 53 -14.87 -14.07 -13.83
N ALA A 54 -16.14 -14.44 -13.59
CA ALA A 54 -17.21 -13.49 -13.31
C ALA A 54 -17.03 -12.77 -11.97
N VAL A 55 -16.66 -13.48 -10.89
CA VAL A 55 -16.38 -12.90 -9.57
C VAL A 55 -15.17 -11.95 -9.63
N ALA A 56 -14.12 -12.33 -10.34
CA ALA A 56 -12.95 -11.47 -10.53
C ALA A 56 -13.27 -10.23 -11.37
N SER A 57 -14.06 -10.38 -12.44
CA SER A 57 -14.50 -9.25 -13.28
C SER A 57 -15.40 -8.29 -12.50
N LEU A 58 -16.32 -8.82 -11.69
CA LEU A 58 -17.15 -8.03 -10.79
C LEU A 58 -16.30 -7.35 -9.71
N GLY A 59 -15.28 -8.00 -9.17
CA GLY A 59 -14.32 -7.41 -8.23
C GLY A 59 -13.52 -6.26 -8.85
N ALA A 60 -13.06 -6.42 -10.09
CA ALA A 60 -12.32 -5.38 -10.82
C ALA A 60 -13.20 -4.16 -11.14
N VAL A 61 -14.46 -4.36 -11.52
CA VAL A 61 -15.42 -3.27 -11.78
C VAL A 61 -15.91 -2.62 -10.48
N ALA A 62 -16.04 -3.39 -9.40
CA ALA A 62 -16.43 -2.88 -8.08
C ALA A 62 -15.32 -2.07 -7.41
N GLY A 63 -14.05 -2.22 -7.80
CA GLY A 63 -12.91 -1.47 -7.24
C GLY A 63 -13.09 0.06 -7.31
N GLY A 64 -13.73 0.57 -8.36
CA GLY A 64 -14.05 2.01 -8.47
C GLY A 64 -15.15 2.50 -7.52
N TRP A 65 -16.04 1.60 -7.07
CA TRP A 65 -17.14 1.90 -6.14
C TRP A 65 -16.79 1.53 -4.69
N ALA A 66 -15.79 0.67 -4.48
CA ALA A 66 -15.38 0.12 -3.19
C ALA A 66 -14.86 1.19 -2.21
N VAL A 67 -14.26 2.28 -2.71
CA VAL A 67 -13.77 3.39 -1.87
C VAL A 67 -14.94 4.14 -1.20
N ARG A 68 -16.16 4.12 -1.77
CA ARG A 68 -17.34 4.79 -1.19
C ARG A 68 -18.17 3.89 -0.26
N PHE A 69 -18.05 2.56 -0.36
CA PHE A 69 -18.83 1.57 0.40
C PHE A 69 -18.08 0.89 1.57
N ASN A 70 -16.88 1.39 1.89
CA ASN A 70 -15.90 0.77 2.79
C ASN A 70 -16.46 0.31 4.17
N GLN A 71 -17.46 1.00 4.71
CA GLN A 71 -18.06 0.60 6.01
C GLN A 71 -19.11 -0.51 5.89
N PHE A 72 -20.00 -0.46 4.89
CA PHE A 72 -21.04 -1.47 4.69
C PHE A 72 -20.46 -2.79 4.17
N GLY A 73 -19.50 -2.73 3.25
CA GLY A 73 -18.83 -3.92 2.71
C GLY A 73 -18.04 -4.68 3.78
N ARG A 74 -17.31 -3.97 4.64
CA ARG A 74 -16.58 -4.57 5.76
C ARG A 74 -17.53 -5.24 6.76
N ALA A 75 -18.64 -4.59 7.11
CA ALA A 75 -19.63 -5.15 8.02
C ALA A 75 -20.29 -6.42 7.44
N ALA A 76 -20.65 -6.41 6.15
CA ALA A 76 -21.23 -7.56 5.48
C ALA A 76 -20.25 -8.75 5.38
N ALA A 77 -18.97 -8.49 5.07
CA ALA A 77 -17.95 -9.52 5.01
C ALA A 77 -17.67 -10.14 6.39
N LEU A 78 -17.56 -9.33 7.43
CA LEU A 78 -17.40 -9.82 8.81
C LEU A 78 -18.61 -10.63 9.29
N PHE A 79 -19.82 -10.20 8.93
CA PHE A 79 -21.05 -10.92 9.24
C PHE A 79 -21.10 -12.30 8.54
N ALA A 80 -20.72 -12.37 7.26
CA ALA A 80 -20.65 -13.62 6.52
C ALA A 80 -19.59 -14.58 7.12
N LEU A 81 -18.39 -14.09 7.42
CA LEU A 81 -17.32 -14.87 8.05
C LEU A 81 -17.72 -15.36 9.45
N ALA A 82 -18.41 -14.53 10.24
CA ALA A 82 -18.95 -14.93 11.55
C ALA A 82 -19.95 -16.09 11.42
N ILE A 83 -20.87 -16.01 10.45
CA ILE A 83 -21.84 -17.08 10.19
C ILE A 83 -21.13 -18.38 9.79
N SER A 84 -20.14 -18.31 8.90
CA SER A 84 -19.33 -19.48 8.49
C SER A 84 -18.57 -20.08 9.67
N ALA A 85 -18.01 -19.25 10.54
CA ALA A 85 -17.30 -19.71 11.73
C ALA A 85 -18.26 -20.36 12.75
N LEU A 86 -19.45 -19.78 12.99
CA LEU A 86 -20.49 -20.39 13.84
C LEU A 86 -20.98 -21.74 13.28
N ALA A 87 -21.11 -21.85 11.96
CA ALA A 87 -21.47 -23.10 11.29
C ALA A 87 -20.44 -24.21 11.51
N LEU A 88 -19.15 -23.88 11.62
CA LEU A 88 -18.08 -24.82 11.95
C LEU A 88 -18.09 -25.27 13.41
N LEU A 89 -18.53 -24.42 14.35
CA LEU A 89 -18.63 -24.79 15.78
C LEU A 89 -19.82 -25.71 16.07
N SER A 90 -20.96 -25.52 15.39
CA SER A 90 -22.20 -26.25 15.67
C SER A 90 -22.90 -26.72 14.39
N PRO A 91 -22.83 -28.03 14.08
CA PRO A 91 -23.53 -28.63 12.94
C PRO A 91 -25.05 -28.36 12.95
N ARG A 92 -25.65 -28.25 14.15
CA ARG A 92 -27.08 -27.95 14.33
C ARG A 92 -27.44 -26.53 13.88
N TRP A 93 -26.51 -25.59 14.04
CA TRP A 93 -26.69 -24.20 13.62
C TRP A 93 -26.49 -24.05 12.11
N ALA A 94 -25.48 -24.75 11.57
CA ALA A 94 -25.26 -24.86 10.12
C ALA A 94 -26.53 -25.38 9.41
N ASP A 95 -27.13 -26.46 9.93
CA ASP A 95 -28.37 -27.00 9.36
C ASP A 95 -29.53 -26.00 9.44
N ARG A 96 -29.66 -25.24 10.52
CA ARG A 96 -30.77 -24.28 10.69
C ARG A 96 -30.66 -23.08 9.73
N VAL A 97 -29.44 -22.58 9.52
CA VAL A 97 -29.16 -21.44 8.64
C VAL A 97 -29.22 -21.85 7.16
N THR A 98 -28.73 -23.04 6.81
CA THR A 98 -28.68 -23.50 5.42
C THR A 98 -29.99 -24.11 4.91
N ARG A 99 -30.85 -24.65 5.78
CA ARG A 99 -32.17 -25.21 5.43
C ARG A 99 -33.02 -24.40 4.43
N PRO A 100 -33.24 -23.08 4.60
CA PRO A 100 -34.01 -22.30 3.63
C PRO A 100 -33.31 -22.19 2.27
N LEU A 101 -31.98 -22.03 2.26
CA LEU A 101 -31.18 -22.00 1.03
C LEU A 101 -31.18 -23.36 0.33
N VAL A 102 -31.02 -24.45 1.08
CA VAL A 102 -31.03 -25.83 0.55
C VAL A 102 -32.40 -26.18 0.00
N ARG A 103 -33.50 -25.78 0.66
CA ARG A 103 -34.86 -25.94 0.10
C ARG A 103 -35.09 -25.14 -1.18
N LEU A 104 -34.53 -23.94 -1.28
CA LEU A 104 -34.57 -23.14 -2.50
C LEU A 104 -33.73 -23.79 -3.61
N GLY A 105 -32.55 -24.30 -3.25
CA GLY A 105 -31.63 -25.04 -4.10
C GLY A 105 -32.23 -26.34 -4.63
N ASP A 106 -32.90 -27.13 -3.78
CA ASP A 106 -33.61 -28.35 -4.16
C ASP A 106 -34.79 -28.03 -5.10
N ARG A 107 -35.48 -26.90 -4.90
CA ARG A 107 -36.55 -26.46 -5.82
C ARG A 107 -36.01 -26.03 -7.18
N LEU A 108 -34.89 -25.29 -7.21
CA LEU A 108 -34.20 -24.91 -8.44
C LEU A 108 -33.60 -26.15 -9.14
N SER A 109 -32.95 -27.02 -8.39
CA SER A 109 -32.33 -28.24 -8.90
C SER A 109 -33.34 -29.27 -9.36
N ASN A 110 -34.54 -29.33 -8.78
CA ASN A 110 -35.64 -30.17 -9.28
C ASN A 110 -36.30 -29.58 -10.54
N HIS A 111 -36.26 -28.25 -10.73
CA HIS A 111 -36.65 -27.62 -11.99
C HIS A 111 -35.62 -27.85 -13.10
N VAL A 112 -34.32 -27.80 -12.76
CA VAL A 112 -33.20 -28.05 -13.69
C VAL A 112 -32.96 -29.55 -13.92
N GLY A 113 -33.38 -30.42 -12.98
CA GLY A 113 -33.21 -31.87 -13.03
C GLY A 113 -34.06 -32.60 -14.08
N ARG A 114 -34.98 -31.89 -14.74
CA ARG A 114 -35.67 -32.41 -15.94
C ARG A 114 -34.83 -32.28 -17.22
N ASP A 115 -33.84 -31.39 -17.25
CA ASP A 115 -32.89 -31.29 -18.35
C ASP A 115 -31.58 -31.99 -17.98
N THR A 116 -31.40 -33.20 -18.51
CA THR A 116 -30.19 -34.02 -18.41
C THR A 116 -29.02 -33.52 -19.26
N GLY A 117 -29.13 -32.31 -19.82
CA GLY A 117 -28.19 -31.72 -20.77
C GLY A 117 -26.97 -31.03 -20.14
N TRP A 118 -26.04 -30.66 -21.03
CA TRP A 118 -24.79 -29.91 -20.77
C TRP A 118 -24.97 -28.71 -19.82
N VAL A 119 -26.09 -28.00 -19.93
CA VAL A 119 -26.46 -26.81 -19.14
C VAL A 119 -26.60 -27.13 -17.64
N GLY A 120 -27.20 -28.26 -17.27
CA GLY A 120 -27.36 -28.65 -15.86
C GLY A 120 -26.02 -28.94 -15.17
N SER A 121 -25.01 -29.38 -15.92
CA SER A 121 -23.66 -29.59 -15.41
C SER A 121 -22.87 -28.28 -15.29
N VAL A 122 -23.07 -27.33 -16.21
CA VAL A 122 -22.49 -25.97 -16.13
C VAL A 122 -23.06 -25.21 -14.93
N LEU A 123 -24.38 -25.22 -14.73
CA LEU A 123 -25.03 -24.54 -13.60
C LEU A 123 -24.60 -25.10 -12.25
N LEU A 124 -24.40 -26.42 -12.15
CA LEU A 124 -23.84 -27.03 -10.95
C LEU A 124 -22.38 -26.59 -10.72
N GLY A 125 -21.61 -26.46 -11.79
CA GLY A 125 -20.24 -25.91 -11.74
C GLY A 125 -20.23 -24.47 -11.22
N VAL A 126 -21.21 -23.66 -11.66
CA VAL A 126 -21.39 -22.28 -11.19
C VAL A 126 -21.75 -22.23 -9.70
N ALA A 127 -22.73 -23.02 -9.28
CA ALA A 127 -23.13 -23.11 -7.88
C ALA A 127 -21.97 -23.56 -6.98
N THR A 128 -21.20 -24.56 -7.44
CA THR A 128 -20.03 -25.07 -6.71
C THR A 128 -18.93 -24.01 -6.63
N GLY A 129 -18.67 -23.27 -7.72
CA GLY A 129 -17.69 -22.16 -7.73
C GLY A 129 -18.07 -21.02 -6.78
N LEU A 130 -19.35 -20.66 -6.70
CA LEU A 130 -19.83 -19.63 -5.76
C LEU A 130 -19.63 -20.03 -4.30
N VAL A 131 -19.87 -21.30 -3.96
CA VAL A 131 -19.62 -21.84 -2.61
C VAL A 131 -18.13 -21.96 -2.29
N TRP A 132 -17.29 -22.15 -3.32
CA TRP A 132 -15.83 -22.25 -3.18
C TRP A 132 -15.15 -20.89 -2.97
N SER A 133 -15.73 -19.82 -3.53
CA SER A 133 -15.19 -18.46 -3.51
C SER A 133 -14.77 -17.92 -2.11
N PRO A 134 -15.56 -18.09 -1.03
CA PRO A 134 -15.22 -17.52 0.28
C PRO A 134 -14.01 -18.16 0.98
N CYS A 135 -13.57 -19.34 0.51
CA CYS A 135 -12.44 -20.07 1.10
C CYS A 135 -11.23 -20.16 0.17
N ALA A 136 -11.25 -19.39 -0.93
CA ALA A 136 -10.09 -19.16 -1.75
C ALA A 136 -9.10 -18.31 -0.95
N GLY A 137 -8.01 -18.93 -0.49
CA GLY A 137 -7.11 -18.38 0.51
C GLY A 137 -6.37 -17.09 0.11
N PRO A 138 -5.33 -16.71 0.89
CA PRO A 138 -4.58 -15.45 0.71
C PRO A 138 -4.06 -15.23 -0.71
N ILE A 139 -3.73 -16.30 -1.44
CA ILE A 139 -3.23 -16.25 -2.82
C ILE A 139 -4.28 -15.63 -3.77
N LEU A 140 -5.56 -16.02 -3.68
CA LEU A 140 -6.60 -15.37 -4.50
C LEU A 140 -6.81 -13.92 -4.05
N GLY A 141 -6.72 -13.66 -2.74
CA GLY A 141 -6.77 -12.30 -2.19
C GLY A 141 -5.68 -11.39 -2.76
N LEU A 142 -4.45 -11.90 -2.91
CA LEU A 142 -3.33 -11.19 -3.52
C LEU A 142 -3.55 -10.94 -5.02
N ILE A 143 -4.05 -11.94 -5.76
CA ILE A 143 -4.38 -11.81 -7.19
C ILE A 143 -5.53 -10.82 -7.41
N LEU A 144 -6.54 -10.82 -6.55
CA LEU A 144 -7.66 -9.88 -6.62
C LEU A 144 -7.23 -8.47 -6.18
N SER A 145 -6.32 -8.36 -5.20
CA SER A 145 -5.75 -7.07 -4.78
C SER A 145 -4.89 -6.47 -5.90
N SER A 146 -4.10 -7.28 -6.59
CA SER A 146 -3.35 -6.82 -7.75
C SER A 146 -4.27 -6.41 -8.90
N ALA A 147 -5.37 -7.14 -9.14
CA ALA A 147 -6.38 -6.76 -10.13
C ALA A 147 -7.14 -5.47 -9.75
N ALA A 148 -7.37 -5.24 -8.45
CA ALA A 148 -7.98 -4.00 -7.96
C ALA A 148 -7.03 -2.79 -8.10
N LEU A 149 -5.72 -3.00 -7.94
CA LEU A 149 -4.71 -1.94 -8.02
C LEU A 149 -4.25 -1.64 -9.46
N ALA A 150 -4.11 -2.67 -10.30
CA ALA A 150 -3.62 -2.56 -11.68
C ALA A 150 -4.75 -2.47 -12.73
N GLY A 151 -6.01 -2.66 -12.32
CA GLY A 151 -7.15 -2.78 -13.21
C GLY A 151 -7.26 -4.15 -13.90
N PRO A 152 -8.36 -4.44 -14.62
CA PRO A 152 -8.50 -5.68 -15.37
C PRO A 152 -7.49 -5.72 -16.52
N GLY A 153 -6.43 -6.50 -16.36
CA GLY A 153 -5.35 -6.67 -17.34
C GLY A 153 -5.14 -8.13 -17.75
N VAL A 154 -4.49 -8.33 -18.92
CA VAL A 154 -4.16 -9.67 -19.46
C VAL A 154 -3.42 -10.53 -18.43
N GLU A 155 -2.53 -9.92 -17.64
CA GLU A 155 -1.79 -10.58 -16.58
C GLU A 155 -2.71 -11.13 -15.48
N THR A 156 -3.62 -10.32 -14.94
CA THR A 156 -4.57 -10.74 -13.91
C THR A 156 -5.52 -11.84 -14.39
N SER A 157 -6.05 -11.72 -15.63
CA SER A 157 -6.87 -12.75 -16.24
C SER A 157 -6.10 -14.06 -16.43
N SER A 158 -4.83 -13.99 -16.83
CA SER A 158 -3.99 -15.17 -17.01
C SER A 158 -3.61 -15.86 -15.70
N LEU A 159 -3.38 -15.11 -14.61
CA LEU A 159 -3.12 -15.66 -13.28
C LEU A 159 -4.37 -16.34 -12.69
N LEU A 160 -5.56 -15.75 -12.90
CA LEU A 160 -6.83 -16.34 -12.49
C LEU A 160 -7.14 -17.62 -13.26
N LEU A 161 -6.82 -17.66 -14.56
CA LEU A 161 -6.94 -18.88 -15.37
C LEU A 161 -5.99 -19.97 -14.87
N ALA A 162 -4.75 -19.64 -14.50
CA ALA A 162 -3.81 -20.59 -13.92
C ALA A 162 -4.31 -21.13 -12.58
N TYR A 163 -4.84 -20.28 -11.71
CA TYR A 163 -5.46 -20.67 -10.44
C TYR A 163 -6.68 -21.59 -10.66
N ALA A 164 -7.58 -21.23 -11.57
CA ALA A 164 -8.75 -22.03 -11.90
C ALA A 164 -8.37 -23.39 -12.52
N ALA A 165 -7.32 -23.43 -13.34
CA ALA A 165 -6.79 -24.67 -13.92
C ALA A 165 -6.23 -25.60 -12.84
N GLY A 166 -5.52 -25.07 -11.85
CA GLY A 166 -5.02 -25.82 -10.70
C GLY A 166 -6.15 -26.47 -9.89
N ALA A 167 -7.17 -25.69 -9.53
CA ALA A 167 -8.33 -26.18 -8.78
C ALA A 167 -9.16 -27.21 -9.57
N SER A 168 -9.27 -27.00 -10.89
CA SER A 168 -9.96 -27.91 -11.80
C SER A 168 -9.21 -29.24 -11.94
N LEU A 169 -7.88 -29.19 -12.05
CA LEU A 169 -7.05 -30.39 -12.16
C LEU A 169 -7.07 -31.20 -10.86
N SER A 170 -6.97 -30.56 -9.69
CA SER A 170 -7.04 -31.27 -8.41
C SER A 170 -8.39 -31.97 -8.23
N LEU A 171 -9.48 -31.31 -8.63
CA LEU A 171 -10.81 -31.91 -8.57
C LEU A 171 -10.95 -33.06 -9.59
N ALA A 172 -10.43 -32.90 -10.81
CA ALA A 172 -10.43 -33.95 -11.81
C ALA A 172 -9.63 -35.19 -11.36
N VAL A 173 -8.47 -34.98 -10.71
CA VAL A 173 -7.67 -36.07 -10.12
C VAL A 173 -8.43 -36.75 -8.98
N ALA A 174 -9.08 -35.98 -8.10
CA ALA A 174 -9.88 -36.53 -7.01
C ALA A 174 -11.07 -37.38 -7.52
N LEU A 175 -11.77 -36.91 -8.55
CA LEU A 175 -12.86 -37.65 -9.19
C LEU A 175 -12.37 -38.93 -9.90
N ARG A 176 -11.15 -38.91 -10.45
CA ARG A 176 -10.54 -40.08 -11.12
C ARG A 176 -9.98 -41.11 -10.14
N ALA A 177 -9.61 -40.69 -8.94
CA ALA A 177 -9.03 -41.54 -7.90
C ALA A 177 -10.06 -42.48 -7.23
N GLY A 178 -11.37 -42.28 -7.46
CA GLY A 178 -12.44 -43.19 -7.03
C GLY A 178 -12.68 -43.22 -5.51
N GLU A 179 -13.90 -43.61 -5.12
CA GLU A 179 -14.37 -43.62 -3.73
C GLU A 179 -13.46 -44.44 -2.78
N GLU A 180 -12.80 -45.50 -3.24
CA GLU A 180 -12.08 -46.44 -2.36
C GLU A 180 -10.84 -45.85 -1.67
N ARG A 181 -10.04 -45.02 -2.37
CA ARG A 181 -8.79 -44.47 -1.81
C ARG A 181 -9.03 -43.18 -1.01
N PHE A 182 -10.04 -42.39 -1.39
CA PHE A 182 -10.35 -41.13 -0.72
C PHE A 182 -11.30 -41.31 0.48
N ALA A 183 -12.15 -42.36 0.49
CA ALA A 183 -13.01 -42.69 1.63
C ALA A 183 -12.21 -43.06 2.88
N GLY A 184 -11.09 -43.78 2.74
CA GLY A 184 -10.22 -44.14 3.87
C GLY A 184 -9.55 -42.93 4.54
N LEU A 185 -9.07 -41.97 3.74
CA LEU A 185 -8.45 -40.74 4.22
C LEU A 185 -9.47 -39.79 4.87
N SER A 186 -10.62 -39.61 4.23
CA SER A 186 -11.71 -38.75 4.72
C SER A 186 -12.43 -39.34 5.94
N ALA A 187 -12.51 -40.67 6.09
CA ALA A 187 -13.05 -41.32 7.30
C ALA A 187 -12.19 -41.05 8.54
N ARG A 188 -10.86 -41.08 8.41
CA ARG A 188 -9.94 -40.71 9.52
C ARG A 188 -10.08 -39.24 9.90
N LEU A 189 -10.17 -38.33 8.94
CA LEU A 189 -10.35 -36.88 9.17
C LEU A 189 -11.74 -36.52 9.74
N ARG A 190 -12.78 -37.31 9.43
CA ARG A 190 -14.17 -37.12 9.86
C ARG A 190 -14.45 -37.60 11.29
N SER A 191 -13.61 -38.49 11.83
CA SER A 191 -13.77 -39.08 13.16
C SER A 191 -13.45 -38.13 14.33
N SER A 192 -12.77 -37.00 14.06
CA SER A 192 -12.44 -36.03 15.10
C SER A 192 -13.27 -34.76 14.91
N ALA A 193 -14.19 -34.50 15.83
CA ALA A 193 -14.90 -33.22 15.91
C ALA A 193 -13.98 -32.06 16.37
N TRP A 194 -12.78 -32.39 16.84
CA TRP A 194 -11.83 -31.48 17.47
C TRP A 194 -11.18 -30.49 16.48
N PRO A 195 -10.65 -30.88 15.30
CA PRO A 195 -10.07 -29.96 14.32
C PRO A 195 -11.05 -28.90 13.82
N ARG A 196 -12.31 -29.28 13.58
CA ARG A 196 -13.36 -28.33 13.11
C ARG A 196 -13.69 -27.27 14.17
N ARG A 197 -13.78 -27.68 15.44
CA ARG A 197 -14.06 -26.78 16.56
C ARG A 197 -12.88 -25.85 16.85
N VAL A 198 -11.65 -26.36 16.79
CA VAL A 198 -10.43 -25.55 16.95
C VAL A 198 -10.34 -24.50 15.84
N LEU A 199 -10.54 -24.90 14.59
CA LEU A 199 -10.50 -23.99 13.46
C LEU A 199 -11.62 -22.93 13.49
N GLY A 200 -12.86 -23.35 13.78
CA GLY A 200 -14.00 -22.43 13.89
C GLY A 200 -13.81 -21.43 15.04
N SER A 201 -13.22 -21.87 16.16
CA SER A 201 -12.91 -20.99 17.30
C SER A 201 -11.80 -20.00 16.96
N ALA A 202 -10.76 -20.42 16.24
CA ALA A 202 -9.69 -19.55 15.75
C ALA A 202 -10.22 -18.51 14.75
N MET A 203 -11.12 -18.92 13.84
CA MET A 203 -11.77 -18.02 12.87
C MET A 203 -12.67 -16.99 13.58
N LEU A 204 -13.44 -17.39 14.59
CA LEU A 204 -14.23 -16.45 15.39
C LEU A 204 -13.36 -15.46 16.17
N ALA A 205 -12.25 -15.93 16.74
CA ALA A 205 -11.30 -15.06 17.42
C ALA A 205 -10.70 -14.02 16.46
N GLY A 206 -10.39 -14.41 15.22
CA GLY A 206 -9.95 -13.49 14.16
C GLY A 206 -11.01 -12.46 13.80
N VAL A 207 -12.27 -12.88 13.60
CA VAL A 207 -13.39 -11.96 13.32
C VAL A 207 -13.61 -10.98 14.48
N ALA A 208 -13.55 -11.45 15.72
CA ALA A 208 -13.69 -10.62 16.91
C ALA A 208 -12.54 -9.60 17.04
N ALA A 209 -11.30 -10.01 16.75
CA ALA A 209 -10.14 -9.13 16.75
C ALA A 209 -10.24 -8.03 15.69
N VAL A 210 -10.65 -8.38 14.45
CA VAL A 210 -10.86 -7.41 13.36
C VAL A 210 -12.05 -6.47 13.64
N ALA A 211 -13.10 -6.96 14.31
CA ALA A 211 -14.26 -6.16 14.71
C ALA A 211 -13.95 -5.21 15.87
N ALA A 212 -13.08 -5.62 16.81
CA ALA A 212 -12.63 -4.81 17.92
C ALA A 212 -11.59 -3.74 17.53
N GLY A 213 -11.13 -3.73 16.27
CA GLY A 213 -10.13 -2.78 15.78
C GLY A 213 -8.71 -3.07 16.28
N VAL A 214 -8.44 -4.30 16.72
CA VAL A 214 -7.09 -4.75 17.08
C VAL A 214 -6.26 -4.82 15.81
N ASP A 215 -5.08 -4.16 15.82
CA ASP A 215 -4.17 -3.93 14.70
C ASP A 215 -4.27 -4.96 13.56
N THR A 216 -4.91 -4.55 12.46
CA THR A 216 -4.93 -5.31 11.20
C THR A 216 -3.53 -5.58 10.67
N GLY A 217 -2.54 -4.77 11.05
CA GLY A 217 -1.12 -4.99 10.76
C GLY A 217 -0.48 -6.13 11.55
N ALA A 218 -0.86 -6.34 12.82
CA ALA A 218 -0.37 -7.46 13.63
C ALA A 218 -1.00 -8.79 13.20
N LEU A 219 -2.30 -8.77 12.84
CA LEU A 219 -3.02 -9.92 12.29
C LEU A 219 -2.52 -10.31 10.89
N ALA A 220 -2.17 -9.33 10.05
CA ALA A 220 -1.54 -9.59 8.76
C ALA A 220 -0.16 -10.25 8.92
N ARG A 221 0.67 -9.78 9.86
CA ARG A 221 1.98 -10.39 10.18
C ARG A 221 1.85 -11.81 10.73
N LEU A 222 0.96 -12.03 11.70
CA LEU A 222 0.67 -13.37 12.25
C LEU A 222 0.14 -14.36 11.19
N SER A 223 -0.68 -13.89 10.24
CA SER A 223 -1.17 -14.73 9.13
C SER A 223 -0.09 -15.04 8.10
N LEU A 224 0.88 -14.14 7.89
CA LEU A 224 2.02 -14.32 6.99
C LEU A 224 3.10 -15.24 7.60
N ASP A 225 3.36 -15.12 8.91
CA ASP A 225 4.38 -15.92 9.59
C ASP A 225 4.02 -17.40 9.69
N TRP A 226 2.72 -17.74 9.76
CA TRP A 226 2.27 -19.13 9.81
C TRP A 226 2.20 -19.81 8.43
N SER A 227 1.86 -19.07 7.36
CA SER A 227 1.86 -19.62 5.99
C SER A 227 3.28 -19.83 5.46
N ASN A 228 4.19 -18.89 5.72
CA ASN A 228 5.54 -18.92 5.17
C ASN A 228 6.39 -20.10 5.69
N GLY A 229 6.18 -20.54 6.94
CA GLY A 229 6.99 -21.60 7.56
C GLY A 229 6.75 -23.03 7.02
N LEU A 230 5.54 -23.32 6.56
CA LEU A 230 5.20 -24.61 5.91
C LEU A 230 5.55 -24.58 4.42
N GLU A 231 5.35 -23.43 3.77
CA GLU A 231 5.59 -23.21 2.35
C GLU A 231 7.10 -23.17 2.02
N GLN A 232 7.93 -22.55 2.86
CA GLN A 232 9.40 -22.58 2.73
C GLN A 232 9.99 -23.99 2.89
N ARG A 233 9.42 -24.83 3.75
CA ARG A 233 9.89 -26.22 3.95
C ARG A 233 9.60 -27.11 2.74
N VAL A 234 8.52 -26.83 2.00
CA VAL A 234 8.19 -27.52 0.75
C VAL A 234 9.06 -27.02 -0.41
N LEU A 235 9.35 -25.71 -0.45
CA LEU A 235 10.23 -25.11 -1.46
C LEU A 235 11.70 -25.56 -1.32
N GLN A 236 12.18 -25.80 -0.09
CA GLN A 236 13.51 -26.35 0.18
C GLN A 236 13.64 -27.84 -0.15
N ALA A 237 12.52 -28.58 -0.21
CA ALA A 237 12.52 -30.03 -0.47
C ALA A 237 12.50 -30.40 -1.97
N LEU A 238 12.42 -29.41 -2.88
CA LEU A 238 12.47 -29.64 -4.32
C LEU A 238 13.90 -29.43 -4.86
N PRO A 239 14.40 -30.27 -5.80
CA PRO A 239 15.81 -30.26 -6.26
C PRO A 239 16.22 -29.07 -7.14
N MET A 240 15.54 -27.92 -7.01
CA MET A 240 15.93 -26.65 -7.65
C MET A 240 16.19 -25.53 -6.62
N GLY A 241 16.19 -25.84 -5.32
CA GLY A 241 16.36 -24.87 -4.24
C GLY A 241 17.80 -24.40 -3.98
N ALA A 242 18.82 -25.04 -4.57
CA ALA A 242 20.23 -24.65 -4.35
C ALA A 242 20.76 -23.60 -5.35
N ALA A 243 19.98 -23.20 -6.35
CA ALA A 243 20.36 -22.17 -7.32
C ALA A 243 19.68 -20.81 -7.10
N ALA A 244 18.85 -20.68 -6.04
CA ALA A 244 18.03 -19.48 -5.78
C ALA A 244 18.45 -18.70 -4.51
N ALA A 245 19.50 -19.12 -3.82
CA ALA A 245 20.01 -18.42 -2.63
C ALA A 245 21.19 -17.45 -2.93
N ASP A 246 21.81 -17.55 -4.11
CA ASP A 246 22.95 -16.70 -4.50
C ASP A 246 22.57 -15.52 -5.42
N THR A 247 21.28 -15.26 -5.70
CA THR A 247 20.85 -14.22 -6.66
C THR A 247 20.32 -12.93 -6.02
N VAL A 248 20.45 -12.73 -4.71
CA VAL A 248 20.09 -11.45 -4.04
C VAL A 248 21.33 -10.59 -3.72
N ALA A 249 22.54 -11.08 -3.98
CA ALA A 249 23.76 -10.30 -3.83
C ALA A 249 24.71 -10.54 -5.01
N GLY A 250 24.47 -9.86 -6.14
CA GLY A 250 25.47 -9.69 -7.20
C GLY A 250 24.96 -10.00 -8.61
N GLY A 251 25.13 -9.02 -9.49
CA GLY A 251 25.42 -9.27 -10.90
C GLY A 251 24.21 -9.39 -11.82
N ALA A 252 24.03 -8.33 -12.61
CA ALA A 252 23.42 -8.39 -13.92
C ALA A 252 23.83 -9.65 -14.70
N LYS A 253 22.87 -10.48 -15.11
CA LYS A 253 22.99 -11.35 -16.30
C LYS A 253 21.63 -11.51 -17.00
N GLY A 254 21.53 -10.80 -18.13
CA GLY A 254 20.94 -11.27 -19.39
C GLY A 254 19.49 -11.74 -19.40
N ALA A 255 18.57 -10.83 -19.67
CA ALA A 255 17.35 -11.16 -20.40
C ALA A 255 17.47 -10.55 -21.81
N ASP A 256 17.50 -11.40 -22.83
CA ASP A 256 17.53 -11.02 -24.25
C ASP A 256 16.24 -10.28 -24.64
N GLY A 257 16.28 -8.95 -24.49
CA GLY A 257 15.48 -7.99 -25.26
C GLY A 257 16.33 -7.42 -26.41
N PRO A 258 15.71 -6.81 -27.42
CA PRO A 258 16.43 -6.37 -28.63
C PRO A 258 17.58 -5.44 -28.26
N ARG A 259 18.78 -5.78 -28.78
CA ARG A 259 20.10 -5.14 -28.63
C ARG A 259 20.08 -3.82 -27.84
N GLY A 260 20.69 -3.89 -26.66
CA GLY A 260 20.71 -2.86 -25.63
C GLY A 260 21.03 -1.46 -26.15
N THR A 261 20.27 -0.50 -25.61
CA THR A 261 20.54 0.93 -25.70
C THR A 261 21.98 1.23 -25.25
N PRO A 262 22.63 2.29 -25.77
CA PRO A 262 24.02 2.64 -25.44
C PRO A 262 24.31 2.76 -23.94
N SER A 263 23.32 3.16 -23.13
CA SER A 263 23.45 3.26 -21.66
C SER A 263 23.27 1.93 -20.91
N GLY A 264 22.78 0.87 -21.56
CA GLY A 264 22.46 -0.40 -20.90
C GLY A 264 21.24 -0.36 -19.98
N LEU A 265 20.50 0.77 -19.94
CA LEU A 265 19.28 0.91 -19.13
C LEU A 265 18.06 0.36 -19.88
N PRO A 266 17.20 -0.45 -19.24
CA PRO A 266 15.98 -0.96 -19.88
C PRO A 266 14.99 0.18 -20.19
N VAL A 267 14.01 -0.10 -21.05
CA VAL A 267 12.84 0.76 -21.22
C VAL A 267 11.74 0.22 -20.32
N GLU A 268 11.21 1.08 -19.45
CA GLU A 268 10.12 0.72 -18.55
C GLU A 268 8.76 0.89 -19.25
N PRO A 269 7.77 0.02 -18.97
CA PRO A 269 6.46 0.05 -19.62
C PRO A 269 5.53 1.15 -19.08
N ILE A 270 6.09 2.31 -18.72
CA ILE A 270 5.37 3.47 -18.22
C ILE A 270 5.16 4.42 -19.38
N ARG A 271 3.93 4.90 -19.56
CA ARG A 271 3.58 5.92 -20.55
C ARG A 271 3.36 7.24 -19.82
N PRO A 272 4.43 8.01 -19.58
CA PRO A 272 4.33 9.23 -18.81
C PRO A 272 3.50 10.26 -19.57
N ASP A 273 2.68 11.00 -18.83
CA ASP A 273 1.91 12.13 -19.35
C ASP A 273 1.89 13.24 -18.28
N LEU A 274 2.15 14.47 -18.73
CA LEU A 274 2.10 15.67 -17.90
C LEU A 274 0.78 16.43 -18.07
N SER A 275 -0.11 15.94 -18.95
CA SER A 275 -1.47 16.45 -19.09
C SER A 275 -2.24 16.24 -17.78
N GLY A 276 -3.03 17.24 -17.40
CA GLY A 276 -3.79 17.23 -16.15
C GLY A 276 -3.17 18.01 -14.98
N ALA A 277 -1.96 18.57 -15.14
CA ALA A 277 -1.48 19.60 -14.22
C ALA A 277 -2.43 20.81 -14.26
N VAL A 278 -2.91 21.24 -13.09
CA VAL A 278 -3.89 22.33 -12.97
C VAL A 278 -3.25 23.71 -13.18
N ASN A 279 -1.94 23.80 -12.93
CA ASN A 279 -1.17 25.02 -13.10
C ASN A 279 0.31 24.69 -13.35
N TRP A 280 1.02 25.63 -13.97
CA TRP A 280 2.46 25.58 -14.16
C TRP A 280 3.12 26.79 -13.52
N LEU A 281 4.14 26.53 -12.70
CA LEU A 281 4.91 27.51 -11.96
C LEU A 281 6.35 27.52 -12.50
N ASN A 282 7.01 28.68 -12.43
CA ASN A 282 8.37 28.90 -12.95
C ASN A 282 8.56 28.58 -14.45
N GLY A 283 7.49 28.50 -15.24
CA GLY A 283 7.57 28.19 -16.66
C GLY A 283 6.20 28.07 -17.33
N GLN A 284 6.21 27.98 -18.65
CA GLN A 284 5.02 27.63 -19.43
C GLN A 284 4.73 26.12 -19.32
N PRO A 285 3.49 25.69 -19.60
CA PRO A 285 3.17 24.26 -19.68
C PRO A 285 4.11 23.51 -20.63
N LEU A 286 4.66 22.40 -20.16
CA LEU A 286 5.53 21.53 -20.95
C LEU A 286 4.82 20.21 -21.29
N ASP A 287 5.00 19.77 -22.53
CA ASP A 287 4.64 18.44 -22.99
C ASP A 287 5.91 17.63 -23.27
N LEU A 288 5.88 16.33 -22.94
CA LEU A 288 7.02 15.43 -23.17
C LEU A 288 7.34 15.28 -24.66
N GLN A 289 6.38 15.49 -25.57
CA GLN A 289 6.69 15.51 -27.01
C GLN A 289 7.54 16.73 -27.41
N GLN A 290 7.35 17.88 -26.76
CA GLN A 290 8.14 19.09 -27.00
C GLN A 290 9.56 18.97 -26.44
N LEU A 291 9.77 18.04 -25.51
CA LEU A 291 11.06 17.78 -24.86
C LEU A 291 11.88 16.69 -25.55
N ARG A 292 11.45 16.19 -26.72
CA ARG A 292 12.23 15.25 -27.52
C ARG A 292 13.61 15.81 -27.85
N GLY A 293 14.62 14.95 -27.80
CA GLY A 293 16.03 15.34 -27.91
C GLY A 293 16.66 15.81 -26.60
N LYS A 294 15.89 15.91 -25.51
CA LYS A 294 16.41 16.25 -24.17
C LYS A 294 16.19 15.11 -23.19
N VAL A 295 17.08 14.99 -22.22
CA VAL A 295 16.88 14.10 -21.07
C VAL A 295 15.96 14.81 -20.08
N VAL A 296 14.93 14.13 -19.58
CA VAL A 296 13.97 14.74 -18.65
C VAL A 296 14.00 13.99 -17.31
N LEU A 297 14.19 14.74 -16.23
CA LEU A 297 14.00 14.27 -14.86
C LEU A 297 12.66 14.80 -14.33
N VAL A 298 11.74 13.91 -14.02
CA VAL A 298 10.49 14.25 -13.35
C VAL A 298 10.61 13.89 -11.87
N ASN A 299 10.44 14.88 -11.00
CA ASN A 299 10.50 14.74 -9.54
C ASN A 299 9.13 14.96 -8.92
N PHE A 300 8.49 13.92 -8.40
CA PHE A 300 7.27 14.02 -7.60
C PHE A 300 7.60 14.40 -6.16
N TRP A 301 7.02 15.51 -5.69
CA TRP A 301 7.33 16.06 -4.39
C TRP A 301 6.13 16.82 -3.80
N THR A 302 6.21 17.08 -2.51
CA THR A 302 5.38 18.08 -1.83
C THR A 302 6.24 18.88 -0.84
N TYR A 303 5.89 20.14 -0.57
CA TYR A 303 6.78 21.05 0.17
C TYR A 303 6.79 20.85 1.69
N SER A 304 5.87 20.07 2.25
CA SER A 304 5.87 19.72 3.68
C SER A 304 6.41 18.32 4.00
N CYS A 305 6.76 17.52 2.98
CA CYS A 305 7.34 16.20 3.17
C CYS A 305 8.85 16.28 3.45
N ILE A 306 9.30 15.79 4.61
CA ILE A 306 10.73 15.84 5.00
C ILE A 306 11.63 15.07 4.01
N ASN A 307 11.18 13.90 3.54
CA ASN A 307 11.94 13.08 2.59
C ASN A 307 12.15 13.83 1.26
N CYS A 308 11.13 14.58 0.81
CA CYS A 308 11.26 15.47 -0.34
C CYS A 308 12.27 16.61 -0.06
N LEU A 309 12.18 17.25 1.10
CA LEU A 309 13.10 18.35 1.46
C LEU A 309 14.57 17.92 1.51
N ARG A 310 14.86 16.67 1.87
CA ARG A 310 16.22 16.08 1.81
C ARG A 310 16.69 15.78 0.39
N THR A 311 15.77 15.44 -0.51
CA THR A 311 16.08 15.12 -1.92
C THR A 311 16.23 16.37 -2.80
N LEU A 312 15.50 17.44 -2.49
CA LEU A 312 15.46 18.67 -3.29
C LEU A 312 16.83 19.35 -3.52
N PRO A 313 17.76 19.42 -2.55
CA PRO A 313 19.11 19.94 -2.79
C PRO A 313 19.83 19.25 -3.95
N HIS A 314 19.72 17.92 -4.05
CA HIS A 314 20.31 17.13 -5.14
C HIS A 314 19.65 17.45 -6.48
N VAL A 315 18.31 17.46 -6.52
CA VAL A 315 17.56 17.78 -7.75
C VAL A 315 17.86 19.18 -8.26
N ARG A 316 17.97 20.18 -7.36
CA ARG A 316 18.38 21.55 -7.71
C ARG A 316 19.80 21.59 -8.27
N ALA A 317 20.73 20.88 -7.64
CA ALA A 317 22.12 20.87 -8.07
C ALA A 317 22.27 20.18 -9.45
N TRP A 318 21.54 19.11 -9.71
CA TRP A 318 21.49 18.47 -11.04
C TRP A 318 20.85 19.37 -12.09
N ALA A 319 19.74 20.04 -11.76
CA ALA A 319 19.08 20.98 -12.65
C ALA A 319 20.04 22.09 -13.10
N GLN A 320 20.84 22.62 -12.17
CA GLN A 320 21.82 23.65 -12.48
C GLN A 320 23.02 23.10 -13.28
N THR A 321 23.58 21.96 -12.85
CA THR A 321 24.81 21.41 -13.42
C THR A 321 24.62 20.90 -14.86
N TYR A 322 23.49 20.25 -15.12
CA TYR A 322 23.25 19.54 -16.37
C TYR A 322 22.33 20.27 -17.35
N ALA A 323 21.77 21.44 -16.99
CA ALA A 323 20.91 22.23 -17.88
C ALA A 323 21.58 22.52 -19.24
N GLY A 324 22.85 22.94 -19.23
CA GLY A 324 23.62 23.23 -20.44
C GLY A 324 23.97 22.00 -21.28
N GLN A 325 23.81 20.79 -20.72
CA GLN A 325 24.13 19.51 -21.37
C GLN A 325 22.86 18.82 -21.93
N GLY A 326 21.69 19.43 -21.76
CA GLY A 326 20.42 18.90 -22.28
C GLY A 326 19.51 18.24 -21.24
N LEU A 327 19.79 18.38 -19.93
CA LEU A 327 18.85 17.96 -18.88
C LEU A 327 17.74 19.01 -18.70
N VAL A 328 16.49 18.55 -18.65
CA VAL A 328 15.34 19.32 -18.19
C VAL A 328 14.79 18.68 -16.93
N VAL A 329 14.67 19.46 -15.86
CA VAL A 329 14.05 19.02 -14.61
C VAL A 329 12.64 19.60 -14.51
N ILE A 330 11.67 18.75 -14.20
CA ILE A 330 10.28 19.13 -13.95
C ILE A 330 9.91 18.65 -12.55
N GLY A 331 9.55 19.57 -11.66
CA GLY A 331 8.96 19.21 -10.39
C GLY A 331 7.47 18.99 -10.55
N VAL A 332 6.96 17.80 -10.26
CA VAL A 332 5.50 17.57 -10.15
C VAL A 332 5.13 17.71 -8.68
N HIS A 333 4.50 18.82 -8.35
CA HIS A 333 3.99 19.08 -7.01
C HIS A 333 2.62 18.41 -6.85
N THR A 334 2.60 17.21 -6.28
CA THR A 334 1.37 16.48 -5.95
C THR A 334 1.10 16.60 -4.45
N PRO A 335 -0.02 17.22 -4.03
CA PRO A 335 -0.25 17.59 -2.63
C PRO A 335 -0.66 16.38 -1.78
N GLU A 336 -0.11 16.30 -0.57
CA GLU A 336 -0.52 15.34 0.47
C GLU A 336 -1.69 15.90 1.31
N PHE A 337 -1.64 17.21 1.59
CA PHE A 337 -2.67 17.91 2.37
C PHE A 337 -3.43 18.95 1.54
N ALA A 338 -4.64 19.31 1.99
CA ALA A 338 -5.47 20.29 1.29
C ALA A 338 -4.78 21.67 1.15
N PHE A 339 -4.01 22.11 2.16
CA PHE A 339 -3.32 23.40 2.13
C PHE A 339 -2.20 23.48 1.09
N GLU A 340 -1.75 22.33 0.58
CA GLU A 340 -0.72 22.22 -0.46
C GLU A 340 -1.32 22.38 -1.87
N LYS A 341 -2.65 22.32 -2.00
CA LYS A 341 -3.36 22.64 -3.26
C LYS A 341 -3.37 24.13 -3.57
N GLU A 342 -3.16 24.98 -2.57
CA GLU A 342 -3.19 26.42 -2.71
C GLU A 342 -1.93 26.92 -3.44
N THR A 343 -2.10 27.41 -4.68
CA THR A 343 -0.99 27.87 -5.53
C THR A 343 -0.12 28.92 -4.83
N GLY A 344 -0.71 29.82 -4.04
CA GLY A 344 0.04 30.84 -3.29
C GLY A 344 1.00 30.25 -2.25
N ASN A 345 0.64 29.12 -1.63
CA ASN A 345 1.51 28.41 -0.69
C ASN A 345 2.66 27.73 -1.43
N VAL A 346 2.37 27.07 -2.56
CA VAL A 346 3.39 26.44 -3.41
C VAL A 346 4.39 27.49 -3.90
N GLN A 347 3.94 28.64 -4.39
CA GLN A 347 4.82 29.74 -4.83
C GLN A 347 5.75 30.26 -3.72
N LYS A 348 5.23 30.42 -2.49
CA LYS A 348 6.06 30.79 -1.33
C LYS A 348 7.10 29.71 -1.03
N ALA A 349 6.71 28.44 -1.08
CA ALA A 349 7.61 27.31 -0.89
C ALA A 349 8.71 27.25 -1.96
N LEU A 350 8.38 27.45 -3.24
CA LEU A 350 9.36 27.50 -4.34
C LEU A 350 10.44 28.56 -4.09
N LYS A 351 10.03 29.76 -3.68
CA LYS A 351 10.96 30.85 -3.32
C LYS A 351 11.84 30.47 -2.13
N ARG A 352 11.25 29.97 -1.05
CA ARG A 352 11.96 29.56 0.18
C ARG A 352 12.98 28.45 -0.09
N LEU A 353 12.62 27.48 -0.94
CA LEU A 353 13.43 26.31 -1.24
C LEU A 353 14.42 26.54 -2.40
N GLY A 354 14.40 27.73 -3.02
CA GLY A 354 15.29 28.06 -4.14
C GLY A 354 15.06 27.17 -5.38
N ILE A 355 13.79 26.82 -5.63
CA ILE A 355 13.40 26.00 -6.79
C ILE A 355 13.08 26.94 -7.96
N THR A 356 13.88 26.86 -9.01
CA THR A 356 13.78 27.72 -10.20
C THR A 356 13.38 26.98 -11.47
N TYR A 357 13.49 25.64 -11.49
CA TYR A 357 13.04 24.83 -12.61
C TYR A 357 11.49 24.79 -12.69
N PRO A 358 10.90 24.45 -13.86
CA PRO A 358 9.46 24.36 -14.04
C PRO A 358 8.80 23.38 -13.06
N VAL A 359 7.64 23.78 -12.52
CA VAL A 359 6.85 22.96 -11.60
C VAL A 359 5.42 22.83 -12.08
N ALA A 360 5.00 21.59 -12.32
CA ALA A 360 3.62 21.23 -12.62
C ALA A 360 2.87 20.99 -11.30
N GLN A 361 1.79 21.73 -11.07
CA GLN A 361 0.94 21.55 -9.89
C GLN A 361 -0.14 20.50 -10.20
N ASP A 362 -0.10 19.35 -9.54
CA ASP A 362 -0.93 18.17 -9.82
C ASP A 362 -1.97 17.94 -8.71
N ASN A 363 -2.86 18.92 -8.51
CA ASN A 363 -3.84 18.92 -7.41
C ASN A 363 -4.86 17.77 -7.46
N ASP A 364 -5.06 17.18 -8.65
CA ASP A 364 -6.04 16.12 -8.92
C ASP A 364 -5.38 14.75 -9.15
N PHE A 365 -4.07 14.64 -8.89
CA PHE A 365 -3.28 13.41 -9.02
C PHE A 365 -3.33 12.81 -10.45
N ALA A 366 -3.57 13.63 -11.47
CA ALA A 366 -3.68 13.17 -12.86
C ALA A 366 -2.31 12.73 -13.38
N VAL A 367 -1.29 13.58 -13.18
CA VAL A 367 0.09 13.29 -13.55
C VAL A 367 0.64 12.14 -12.69
N TRP A 368 0.37 12.16 -11.39
CA TRP A 368 0.70 11.07 -10.46
C TRP A 368 0.22 9.69 -10.96
N ARG A 369 -1.05 9.59 -11.38
CA ARG A 369 -1.63 8.35 -11.92
C ARG A 369 -1.04 7.96 -13.28
N ALA A 370 -0.75 8.93 -14.15
CA ALA A 370 -0.14 8.67 -15.45
C ALA A 370 1.25 8.03 -15.32
N PHE A 371 2.02 8.43 -14.31
CA PHE A 371 3.31 7.84 -13.98
C PHE A 371 3.22 6.55 -13.14
N GLN A 372 2.01 6.13 -12.76
CA GLN A 372 1.76 5.00 -11.86
C GLN A 372 2.51 5.15 -10.51
N ASN A 373 2.65 6.38 -10.02
CA ASN A 373 3.41 6.68 -8.82
C ASN A 373 2.65 6.26 -7.54
N GLN A 374 3.40 6.02 -6.46
CA GLN A 374 2.87 5.63 -5.14
C GLN A 374 3.60 6.30 -3.96
N TYR A 375 4.66 7.08 -4.20
CA TYR A 375 5.54 7.57 -3.13
C TYR A 375 5.96 9.03 -3.32
N TRP A 376 6.27 9.67 -2.18
CA TRP A 376 7.00 10.94 -2.10
C TRP A 376 8.34 10.71 -1.37
N PRO A 377 9.47 11.23 -1.90
CA PRO A 377 9.67 11.65 -3.27
C PRO A 377 9.65 10.45 -4.25
N ALA A 378 9.48 10.74 -5.53
CA ALA A 378 9.73 9.77 -6.60
C ALA A 378 10.36 10.46 -7.81
N LEU A 379 11.44 9.87 -8.34
CA LEU A 379 12.16 10.39 -9.49
C LEU A 379 11.97 9.45 -10.69
N TYR A 380 11.65 10.01 -11.85
CA TYR A 380 11.57 9.29 -13.12
C TYR A 380 12.53 9.89 -14.13
N PHE A 381 13.33 9.04 -14.77
CA PHE A 381 14.39 9.42 -15.69
C PHE A 381 13.97 9.04 -17.11
N ILE A 382 13.81 10.03 -17.96
CA ILE A 382 13.25 9.90 -19.31
C ILE A 382 14.35 10.25 -20.33
N ASP A 383 14.53 9.39 -21.33
CA ASP A 383 15.51 9.61 -22.41
C ASP A 383 15.05 10.66 -23.43
N ALA A 384 15.95 10.97 -24.38
CA ALA A 384 15.70 11.89 -25.49
C ALA A 384 14.54 11.43 -26.40
N GLU A 385 14.21 10.13 -26.39
CA GLU A 385 13.05 9.56 -27.05
C GLU A 385 11.81 9.49 -26.13
N GLY A 386 11.75 10.25 -25.05
CA GLY A 386 10.57 10.37 -24.20
C GLY A 386 10.13 9.05 -23.55
N ARG A 387 11.04 8.08 -23.39
CA ARG A 387 10.80 6.79 -22.74
C ARG A 387 11.34 6.81 -21.32
N VAL A 388 10.61 6.24 -20.36
CA VAL A 388 11.12 6.05 -19.00
C VAL A 388 12.20 4.96 -19.01
N ARG A 389 13.37 5.26 -18.46
CA ARG A 389 14.55 4.39 -18.45
C ARG A 389 14.97 3.95 -17.05
N HIS A 390 14.47 4.66 -16.04
CA HIS A 390 14.65 4.34 -14.65
C HIS A 390 13.63 5.10 -13.80
N HIS A 391 13.34 4.57 -12.62
CA HIS A 391 12.70 5.31 -11.53
C HIS A 391 13.40 5.04 -10.19
N GLN A 392 13.31 6.00 -9.27
CA GLN A 392 13.76 5.89 -7.88
C GLN A 392 12.60 6.29 -6.97
N PHE A 393 12.20 5.38 -6.07
CA PHE A 393 11.16 5.66 -5.07
C PHE A 393 11.79 5.94 -3.70
N GLY A 394 11.22 6.92 -3.01
CA GLY A 394 11.68 7.34 -1.70
C GLY A 394 12.98 8.15 -1.73
N GLU A 395 13.39 8.61 -0.55
CA GLU A 395 14.67 9.27 -0.31
C GLU A 395 15.84 8.27 -0.48
N GLY A 396 16.98 8.74 -0.96
CA GLY A 396 18.18 7.94 -1.17
C GLY A 396 18.46 7.58 -2.63
N GLY A 397 19.65 7.05 -2.88
CA GLY A 397 20.06 6.58 -4.21
C GLY A 397 20.57 7.69 -5.12
N GLU A 398 20.91 8.86 -4.57
CA GLU A 398 21.27 10.07 -5.31
C GLU A 398 22.47 9.84 -6.25
N VAL A 399 23.49 9.11 -5.79
CA VAL A 399 24.65 8.74 -6.61
C VAL A 399 24.23 7.93 -7.83
N ARG A 400 23.31 6.96 -7.65
CA ARG A 400 22.81 6.12 -8.75
C ARG A 400 21.91 6.94 -9.69
N SER A 401 21.04 7.78 -9.14
CA SER A 401 20.19 8.70 -9.90
C SER A 401 21.03 9.60 -10.80
N GLU A 402 22.12 10.16 -10.28
CA GLU A 402 23.03 10.99 -11.07
C GLU A 402 23.76 10.20 -12.15
N GLN A 403 24.23 8.99 -11.86
CA GLN A 403 24.83 8.11 -12.86
C GLN A 403 23.86 7.81 -14.01
N VAL A 404 22.58 7.63 -13.71
CA VAL A 404 21.53 7.45 -14.73
C VAL A 404 21.37 8.70 -15.58
N ILE A 405 21.31 9.89 -14.97
CA ILE A 405 21.28 11.17 -15.69
C ILE A 405 22.46 11.26 -16.66
N GLN A 406 23.68 11.02 -16.15
CA GLN A 406 24.90 11.08 -16.95
C GLN A 406 24.93 10.04 -18.08
N ALA A 407 24.39 8.84 -17.85
CA ALA A 407 24.30 7.81 -18.87
C ALA A 407 23.31 8.20 -19.99
N LEU A 408 22.15 8.77 -19.64
CA LEU A 408 21.16 9.23 -20.61
C LEU A 408 21.64 10.46 -21.39
N LEU A 409 22.36 11.38 -20.75
CA LEU A 409 22.95 12.54 -21.43
C LEU A 409 24.02 12.12 -22.46
N ARG A 410 24.86 11.14 -22.12
CA ARG A 410 25.82 10.55 -23.06
C ARG A 410 25.12 9.82 -24.21
N GLU A 411 24.05 9.08 -23.92
CA GLU A 411 23.22 8.43 -24.96
C GLU A 411 22.60 9.47 -25.91
N ALA A 412 22.24 10.65 -25.40
CA ALA A 412 21.73 11.79 -26.18
C ALA A 412 22.82 12.59 -26.93
N GLY A 413 24.10 12.22 -26.82
CA GLY A 413 25.20 12.86 -27.55
C GLY A 413 25.91 14.01 -26.82
N ALA A 414 25.82 14.11 -25.49
CA ALA A 414 26.60 15.09 -24.73
C ALA A 414 28.10 14.70 -24.68
N ASP A 415 28.98 15.60 -25.14
CA ASP A 415 30.42 15.34 -25.35
C ASP A 415 31.24 15.08 -24.06
N ALA A 416 30.76 15.53 -22.89
CA ALA A 416 31.32 15.17 -21.58
C ALA A 416 30.34 15.47 -20.44
N THR A 417 30.00 14.45 -19.64
CA THR A 417 29.30 14.62 -18.35
C THR A 417 30.31 14.73 -17.21
N ALA A 418 29.96 15.39 -16.10
CA ALA A 418 30.84 15.54 -14.94
C ALA A 418 31.44 14.18 -14.48
N ALA A 419 32.75 14.12 -14.27
CA ALA A 419 33.44 12.88 -13.89
C ALA A 419 33.19 12.46 -12.42
N ALA A 420 32.82 13.42 -11.56
CA ALA A 420 32.48 13.19 -10.17
C ALA A 420 31.01 13.54 -9.89
N PRO A 421 30.33 12.86 -8.94
CA PRO A 421 28.99 13.22 -8.51
C PRO A 421 28.92 14.66 -7.98
N VAL A 422 27.81 15.34 -8.25
CA VAL A 422 27.53 16.68 -7.74
C VAL A 422 27.27 16.58 -6.23
N VAL A 423 27.99 17.39 -5.45
CA VAL A 423 27.80 17.51 -4.00
C VAL A 423 26.96 18.75 -3.70
N PRO A 424 25.68 18.61 -3.36
CA PRO A 424 24.84 19.76 -3.02
C PRO A 424 25.12 20.28 -1.61
N ASP A 425 24.70 21.52 -1.35
CA ASP A 425 24.63 22.08 -0.02
C ASP A 425 23.43 21.48 0.75
N THR A 426 23.73 20.55 1.68
CA THR A 426 22.75 19.85 2.51
C THR A 426 22.80 20.38 3.95
N ARG A 427 21.94 21.37 4.24
CA ARG A 427 21.78 21.96 5.57
C ARG A 427 20.32 21.91 6.03
N GLY A 428 20.14 21.97 7.34
CA GLY A 428 18.83 22.00 7.98
C GLY A 428 17.94 20.81 7.64
N PRO A 429 16.71 21.03 7.13
CA PRO A 429 15.85 19.95 6.65
C PRO A 429 16.42 19.18 5.46
N GLY A 430 17.40 19.75 4.75
CA GLY A 430 18.11 19.10 3.64
C GLY A 430 19.20 18.12 4.08
N LEU A 431 19.51 18.03 5.37
CA LEU A 431 20.48 17.09 5.90
C LEU A 431 19.91 15.66 5.86
N ALA A 432 20.71 14.73 5.36
CA ALA A 432 20.34 13.31 5.24
C ALA A 432 19.88 12.71 6.57
N ALA A 433 18.90 11.81 6.47
CA ALA A 433 18.36 11.13 7.64
C ALA A 433 19.38 10.20 8.32
N ASP A 434 19.32 10.05 9.65
CA ASP A 434 20.00 8.96 10.35
C ASP A 434 19.15 7.68 10.33
N LEU A 435 19.06 7.05 9.14
CA LEU A 435 18.23 5.89 8.87
C LEU A 435 18.46 4.70 9.83
N ARG A 436 19.63 4.63 10.48
CA ARG A 436 19.94 3.55 11.45
C ARG A 436 19.15 3.70 12.76
N ASN A 437 18.75 4.93 13.09
CA ASN A 437 18.08 5.27 14.34
C ASN A 437 16.64 5.76 14.14
N VAL A 438 16.06 5.63 12.94
CA VAL A 438 14.64 5.93 12.72
C VAL A 438 13.79 4.71 13.06
N ARG A 439 13.00 4.79 14.14
CA ARG A 439 12.00 3.77 14.51
C ARG A 439 10.58 4.32 14.57
N SER A 440 10.42 5.63 14.50
CA SER A 440 9.12 6.28 14.45
C SER A 440 8.64 6.47 13.01
N PRO A 441 7.44 5.97 12.65
CA PRO A 441 6.84 6.22 11.34
C PRO A 441 6.23 7.62 11.28
N GLU A 442 5.92 8.09 10.09
CA GLU A 442 5.07 9.27 9.92
C GLU A 442 3.75 9.11 10.69
N THR A 443 3.43 10.12 11.51
CA THR A 443 2.32 10.06 12.46
C THR A 443 1.34 11.19 12.16
N TYR A 444 0.26 10.85 11.47
CA TYR A 444 -0.84 11.77 11.15
C TYR A 444 -1.71 12.06 12.38
N LEU A 445 -2.17 13.31 12.51
CA LEU A 445 -2.98 13.75 13.65
C LEU A 445 -4.48 13.87 13.33
N GLY A 446 -4.83 14.00 12.05
CA GLY A 446 -6.23 14.05 11.58
C GLY A 446 -6.94 12.70 11.66
N TYR A 447 -8.23 12.69 11.99
CA TYR A 447 -8.96 11.45 12.29
C TYR A 447 -9.08 10.45 11.13
N ARG A 448 -8.77 10.84 9.88
CA ARG A 448 -8.80 9.91 8.74
C ARG A 448 -7.64 8.92 8.74
N GLN A 449 -6.48 9.33 9.25
CA GLN A 449 -5.24 8.54 9.22
C GLN A 449 -4.58 8.40 10.60
N ALA A 450 -5.09 9.10 11.61
CA ALA A 450 -4.57 9.06 12.96
C ALA A 450 -4.47 7.63 13.52
N SER A 451 -3.28 7.31 14.02
CA SER A 451 -2.97 6.11 14.80
C SER A 451 -2.14 6.52 16.03
N GLY A 452 -2.09 5.67 17.07
CA GLY A 452 -1.29 5.98 18.28
C GLY A 452 -1.84 7.12 19.15
N PHE A 453 -3.13 7.47 19.06
CA PHE A 453 -3.69 8.54 19.89
C PHE A 453 -3.89 8.10 21.35
N ALA A 454 -3.09 8.65 22.25
CA ALA A 454 -3.06 8.38 23.68
C ALA A 454 -3.71 9.51 24.50
N SER A 455 -5.01 9.33 24.78
CA SER A 455 -5.77 10.19 25.70
C SER A 455 -6.83 9.36 26.44
N PRO A 456 -7.19 9.72 27.69
CA PRO A 456 -8.29 9.07 28.40
C PRO A 456 -9.63 9.18 27.64
N SER A 457 -9.77 10.26 26.86
CA SER A 457 -10.91 10.54 26.00
C SER A 457 -10.65 10.11 24.56
N ARG A 458 -11.63 9.48 23.92
CA ARG A 458 -11.61 9.25 22.46
C ARG A 458 -11.68 10.56 21.69
N ILE A 459 -11.13 10.54 20.47
CA ILE A 459 -11.24 11.62 19.48
C ILE A 459 -12.72 11.95 19.21
N ALA A 460 -13.05 13.23 19.30
CA ALA A 460 -14.30 13.79 18.81
C ALA A 460 -14.06 14.46 17.45
N SER A 461 -14.50 13.80 16.37
CA SER A 461 -14.37 14.33 15.00
C SER A 461 -15.17 15.62 14.82
N ASP A 462 -14.53 16.62 14.21
CA ASP A 462 -15.09 17.91 13.80
C ASP A 462 -15.82 18.69 14.91
N ARG A 463 -15.49 18.41 16.17
CA ARG A 463 -16.07 19.08 17.33
C ARG A 463 -14.99 19.40 18.35
N SER A 464 -15.06 20.61 18.88
CA SER A 464 -14.20 21.05 19.97
C SER A 464 -14.42 20.17 21.20
N LYS A 465 -13.31 19.71 21.80
CA LYS A 465 -13.31 18.92 23.02
C LYS A 465 -12.03 19.22 23.81
N VAL A 466 -12.16 19.23 25.14
CA VAL A 466 -11.01 19.32 26.03
C VAL A 466 -10.36 17.95 26.17
N TYR A 467 -9.07 17.86 25.83
CA TYR A 467 -8.25 16.66 25.96
C TYR A 467 -7.24 16.78 27.10
N THR A 468 -6.80 15.63 27.59
CA THR A 468 -5.73 15.52 28.58
C THR A 468 -4.75 14.48 28.09
N LEU A 469 -3.45 14.76 28.21
CA LEU A 469 -2.40 13.84 27.80
C LEU A 469 -2.48 12.54 28.59
N GLY A 470 -2.54 11.42 27.87
CA GLY A 470 -2.37 10.09 28.44
C GLY A 470 -0.89 9.76 28.68
N ARG A 471 -0.62 8.52 29.13
CA ARG A 471 0.74 7.98 29.15
C ARG A 471 1.17 7.62 27.73
N LEU A 472 2.24 8.22 27.24
CA LEU A 472 2.76 8.00 25.88
C LEU A 472 3.71 6.80 25.83
N GLY A 473 3.33 5.75 25.08
CA GLY A 473 4.23 4.72 24.58
C GLY A 473 5.03 5.22 23.37
N LEU A 474 6.01 4.44 22.89
CA LEU A 474 6.75 4.79 21.68
C LEU A 474 5.78 4.88 20.49
N ASN A 475 5.85 5.99 19.74
CA ASN A 475 4.97 6.35 18.63
C ASN A 475 3.53 6.73 19.03
N ASP A 476 3.24 6.85 20.33
CA ASP A 476 2.00 7.43 20.79
C ASP A 476 2.09 8.95 20.85
N TRP A 477 1.00 9.62 20.50
CA TRP A 477 0.84 11.06 20.59
C TRP A 477 -0.46 11.43 21.31
N GLY A 478 -0.55 12.65 21.82
CA GLY A 478 -1.75 13.11 22.52
C GLY A 478 -1.91 14.62 22.52
N LEU A 479 -3.06 15.06 23.06
CA LEU A 479 -3.45 16.46 23.12
C LEU A 479 -3.78 16.87 24.55
N LYS A 480 -3.53 18.15 24.85
CA LYS A 480 -3.91 18.83 26.09
C LYS A 480 -4.58 20.17 25.76
N GLY A 481 -5.71 20.46 26.40
CA GLY A 481 -6.49 21.69 26.15
C GLY A 481 -7.67 21.47 25.20
N ALA A 482 -8.31 22.55 24.75
CA ALA A 482 -9.46 22.51 23.85
C ALA A 482 -9.02 22.39 22.38
N TRP A 483 -9.36 21.27 21.75
CA TRP A 483 -8.99 20.98 20.36
C TRP A 483 -10.17 20.50 19.54
N THR A 484 -10.17 20.87 18.26
CA THR A 484 -11.03 20.29 17.23
C THR A 484 -10.18 19.37 16.36
N VAL A 485 -10.52 18.08 16.30
CA VAL A 485 -9.82 17.10 15.45
C VAL A 485 -10.54 17.00 14.12
N GLY A 486 -9.94 17.54 13.07
CA GLY A 486 -10.43 17.48 11.70
C GLY A 486 -9.91 16.28 10.91
N PRO A 487 -10.28 16.16 9.62
CA PRO A 487 -9.91 15.00 8.80
C PRO A 487 -8.41 14.88 8.50
N GLU A 488 -7.68 16.00 8.49
CA GLU A 488 -6.25 16.08 8.13
C GLU A 488 -5.37 16.64 9.26
N PHE A 489 -5.95 17.38 10.19
CA PHE A 489 -5.21 18.12 11.21
C PHE A 489 -5.98 18.17 12.53
N VAL A 490 -5.27 18.57 13.57
CA VAL A 490 -5.85 19.02 14.85
C VAL A 490 -5.71 20.54 14.93
N GLN A 491 -6.79 21.23 15.32
CA GLN A 491 -6.79 22.68 15.49
C GLN A 491 -7.00 23.04 16.96
N LEU A 492 -6.17 23.94 17.46
CA LEU A 492 -6.28 24.46 18.81
C LEU A 492 -7.37 25.52 18.87
N ASP A 493 -8.35 25.33 19.75
CA ASP A 493 -9.48 26.24 19.91
C ASP A 493 -9.22 27.32 20.96
N GLU A 494 -8.37 27.04 21.97
CA GLU A 494 -8.01 27.95 23.06
C GLU A 494 -6.50 27.99 23.29
N ALA A 495 -5.96 29.17 23.60
CA ALA A 495 -4.53 29.35 23.88
C ALA A 495 -4.03 28.46 25.04
N GLY A 496 -2.76 28.05 25.00
CA GLY A 496 -2.12 27.26 26.04
C GLY A 496 -2.31 25.74 25.92
N GLY A 497 -3.03 25.26 24.90
CA GLY A 497 -3.07 23.83 24.59
C GLY A 497 -1.77 23.30 24.01
N ALA A 498 -1.57 21.98 24.12
CA ALA A 498 -0.35 21.32 23.70
C ALA A 498 -0.61 20.03 22.91
N VAL A 499 0.33 19.71 22.03
CA VAL A 499 0.46 18.41 21.36
C VAL A 499 1.76 17.77 21.80
N ALA A 500 1.75 16.46 22.06
CA ALA A 500 2.95 15.73 22.43
C ALA A 500 3.05 14.39 21.71
N ILE A 501 4.27 13.93 21.45
CA ILE A 501 4.56 12.61 20.90
C ILE A 501 5.83 12.05 21.54
N ARG A 502 5.84 10.75 21.79
CA ARG A 502 7.07 10.02 22.13
C ARG A 502 7.62 9.35 20.88
N PHE A 503 8.88 9.61 20.54
CA PHE A 503 9.49 9.17 19.29
C PHE A 503 10.90 8.62 19.50
N HIS A 504 11.42 7.95 18.46
CA HIS A 504 12.80 7.47 18.37
C HIS A 504 13.35 7.76 16.97
N ALA A 505 14.09 8.86 16.87
CA ALA A 505 14.79 9.35 15.68
C ALA A 505 15.80 10.44 16.09
N ARG A 506 16.75 10.80 15.22
CA ARG A 506 17.67 11.92 15.49
C ARG A 506 16.92 13.24 15.37
N ASP A 507 16.18 13.40 14.28
CA ASP A 507 15.43 14.59 13.97
C ASP A 507 13.92 14.35 14.15
N ALA A 508 13.22 15.28 14.78
CA ALA A 508 11.76 15.31 14.82
C ALA A 508 11.24 16.60 14.19
N HIS A 509 10.22 16.44 13.37
CA HIS A 509 9.59 17.53 12.62
C HIS A 509 8.08 17.47 12.81
N LEU A 510 7.43 18.61 12.65
CA LEU A 510 5.97 18.70 12.64
C LEU A 510 5.52 19.62 11.52
N VAL A 511 4.55 19.16 10.74
CA VAL A 511 3.84 20.01 9.79
C VAL A 511 2.84 20.85 10.59
N LEU A 512 3.12 22.16 10.66
CA LEU A 512 2.33 23.15 11.38
C LEU A 512 1.75 24.17 10.41
N GLY A 513 0.64 24.79 10.79
CA GLY A 513 0.06 25.96 10.16
C GLY A 513 -0.89 26.66 11.12
N PHE A 514 -1.67 27.61 10.60
CA PHE A 514 -2.66 28.33 11.38
C PHE A 514 -3.94 28.53 10.58
N ALA A 515 -5.06 28.68 11.29
CA ALA A 515 -6.35 28.99 10.68
C ALA A 515 -6.33 30.36 9.99
N ALA A 516 -7.16 30.53 8.96
CA ALA A 516 -7.26 31.80 8.23
C ALA A 516 -7.62 32.95 9.18
N GLY A 517 -6.97 34.10 9.01
CA GLY A 517 -7.17 35.27 9.87
C GLY A 517 -6.32 35.28 11.14
N HIS A 518 -5.55 34.22 11.42
CA HIS A 518 -4.55 34.22 12.49
C HIS A 518 -3.18 34.69 11.96
N GLY A 519 -2.42 35.39 12.80
CA GLY A 519 -1.03 35.79 12.55
C GLY A 519 -0.05 34.69 12.95
N PRO A 520 1.26 34.99 12.99
CA PRO A 520 2.25 34.05 13.49
C PRO A 520 1.90 33.60 14.91
N ILE A 521 1.82 32.29 15.15
CA ILE A 521 1.46 31.74 16.46
C ILE A 521 2.73 31.30 17.19
N PRO A 522 3.12 31.97 18.29
CA PRO A 522 4.27 31.54 19.06
C PRO A 522 3.96 30.24 19.81
N PHE A 523 4.98 29.38 19.94
CA PHE A 523 4.90 28.14 20.69
C PHE A 523 6.14 27.93 21.55
N GLN A 524 5.97 27.12 22.59
CA GLN A 524 7.03 26.65 23.46
C GLN A 524 7.14 25.14 23.33
N LEU A 525 8.31 24.67 22.89
CA LEU A 525 8.69 23.27 22.86
C LEU A 525 9.42 22.88 24.15
N THR A 526 9.15 21.67 24.61
CA THR A 526 9.97 20.98 25.60
C THR A 526 10.33 19.58 25.11
N LEU A 527 11.52 19.13 25.48
CA LEU A 527 12.04 17.79 25.27
C LEU A 527 12.19 17.12 26.64
N ASP A 528 11.39 16.08 26.88
CA ASP A 528 11.25 15.40 28.18
C ASP A 528 10.92 16.35 29.34
N GLY A 529 10.09 17.37 29.06
CA GLY A 529 9.68 18.37 30.04
C GLY A 529 10.73 19.43 30.37
N ARG A 530 11.83 19.51 29.62
CA ARG A 530 12.86 20.55 29.74
C ARG A 530 13.04 21.29 28.42
N ALA A 531 13.72 22.44 28.44
CA ALA A 531 14.14 23.11 27.21
C ALA A 531 15.06 22.18 26.38
N PRO A 532 14.99 22.21 25.04
CA PRO A 532 15.78 21.31 24.18
C PRO A 532 17.29 21.56 24.29
N GLY A 533 17.73 22.76 24.68
CA GLY A 533 19.14 23.09 24.82
C GLY A 533 19.88 22.89 23.51
N ALA A 534 20.93 22.06 23.52
CA ALA A 534 21.70 21.75 22.31
C ALA A 534 20.93 20.88 21.31
N ASP A 535 19.88 20.17 21.73
CA ASP A 535 19.09 19.28 20.87
C ASP A 535 18.00 20.03 20.07
N HIS A 536 18.01 21.37 20.08
CA HIS A 536 17.04 22.17 19.32
C HIS A 536 17.20 21.98 17.80
N GLY A 537 16.08 21.95 17.09
CA GLY A 537 16.05 21.98 15.63
C GLY A 537 16.25 23.40 15.07
N ASP A 538 16.26 23.52 13.74
CA ASP A 538 16.49 24.82 13.08
C ASP A 538 15.35 25.84 13.29
N ASP A 539 14.14 25.39 13.59
CA ASP A 539 12.96 26.25 13.74
C ASP A 539 12.62 26.57 15.21
N VAL A 540 13.48 26.18 16.14
CA VAL A 540 13.28 26.32 17.59
C VAL A 540 14.60 26.76 18.23
N ASP A 541 14.55 27.72 19.16
CA ASP A 541 15.75 28.14 19.92
C ASP A 541 16.13 27.14 21.03
N ALA A 542 17.26 27.37 21.70
CA ALA A 542 17.76 26.48 22.75
C ALA A 542 16.83 26.43 23.98
N GLU A 543 16.08 27.51 24.21
CA GLU A 543 15.09 27.64 25.27
C GLU A 543 13.76 26.98 24.89
N GLY A 544 13.57 26.61 23.63
CA GLY A 544 12.40 25.93 23.09
C GLY A 544 11.35 26.86 22.46
N HIS A 545 11.62 28.15 22.27
CA HIS A 545 10.68 29.04 21.61
C HIS A 545 10.74 28.88 20.09
N GLY A 546 9.56 28.92 19.46
CA GLY A 546 9.40 29.00 18.01
C GLY A 546 8.11 29.70 17.65
N ALA A 547 7.85 29.88 16.35
CA ALA A 547 6.62 30.50 15.87
C ALA A 547 6.15 29.86 14.57
N ILE A 548 4.83 29.63 14.47
CA ILE A 548 4.19 29.19 13.23
C ILE A 548 4.00 30.42 12.34
N ASP A 549 4.94 30.67 11.44
CA ASP A 549 4.95 31.78 10.48
C ASP A 549 4.35 31.45 9.10
N ALA A 550 4.18 30.17 8.79
CA ALA A 550 3.58 29.67 7.56
C ALA A 550 3.02 28.25 7.75
N THR A 551 2.18 27.78 6.83
CA THR A 551 1.85 26.36 6.79
C THR A 551 2.97 25.59 6.10
N ARG A 552 3.80 24.86 6.84
CA ARG A 552 4.98 24.12 6.35
C ARG A 552 5.47 23.08 7.36
N LEU A 553 6.51 22.33 6.99
CA LEU A 553 7.28 21.53 7.93
C LEU A 553 8.18 22.44 8.80
N TYR A 554 8.21 22.15 10.10
CA TYR A 554 9.12 22.75 11.08
C TYR A 554 10.05 21.68 11.65
N GLN A 555 11.36 21.93 11.66
CA GLN A 555 12.34 21.07 12.33
C GLN A 555 12.45 21.46 13.80
N LEU A 556 11.96 20.59 14.66
CA LEU A 556 11.74 20.87 16.07
C LEU A 556 12.92 20.46 16.95
N VAL A 557 13.43 19.25 16.69
CA VAL A 557 14.49 18.61 17.50
C VAL A 557 15.53 18.03 16.55
N ARG A 558 16.79 18.14 16.94
CA ARG A 558 17.93 17.42 16.38
C ARG A 558 18.84 16.97 17.52
N GLN A 559 18.71 15.71 17.92
CA GLN A 559 19.48 15.16 19.04
C GLN A 559 20.98 15.18 18.74
N ARG A 560 21.77 15.78 19.65
CA ARG A 560 23.24 15.80 19.58
C ARG A 560 23.81 14.70 20.47
N GLY A 561 24.35 13.64 19.87
CA GLY A 561 24.99 12.54 20.60
C GLY A 561 24.27 11.20 20.40
N SER A 562 23.96 10.51 21.50
CA SER A 562 23.19 9.26 21.44
C SER A 562 21.75 9.54 21.02
N ILE A 563 21.19 8.65 20.20
CA ILE A 563 19.80 8.74 19.76
C ILE A 563 18.95 7.87 20.69
N ASP A 564 18.13 8.54 21.50
CA ASP A 564 17.30 7.91 22.52
C ASP A 564 15.81 8.17 22.24
N ASP A 565 14.94 7.41 22.93
CA ASP A 565 13.51 7.69 22.96
C ASP A 565 13.27 9.02 23.70
N ARG A 566 12.64 10.00 23.04
CA ARG A 566 12.33 11.29 23.65
C ARG A 566 10.85 11.62 23.56
N VAL A 567 10.37 12.46 24.47
CA VAL A 567 9.02 13.06 24.40
C VAL A 567 9.16 14.51 23.99
N VAL A 568 8.61 14.87 22.84
CA VAL A 568 8.45 16.27 22.46
C VAL A 568 7.03 16.72 22.84
N GLU A 569 6.92 17.83 23.55
CA GLU A 569 5.66 18.52 23.84
C GLU A 569 5.75 19.96 23.32
N ILE A 570 4.76 20.37 22.54
CA ILE A 570 4.66 21.71 21.97
C ILE A 570 3.41 22.37 22.52
N ARG A 571 3.59 23.43 23.31
CA ARG A 571 2.52 24.26 23.84
C ARG A 571 2.38 25.51 22.99
N PHE A 572 1.22 25.71 22.37
CA PHE A 572 0.95 26.91 21.58
C PHE A 572 0.45 28.03 22.48
N LEU A 573 0.99 29.23 22.29
CA LEU A 573 0.68 30.37 23.16
C LEU A 573 -0.56 31.15 22.70
N ASP A 574 -1.03 30.93 21.46
CA ASP A 574 -2.28 31.47 20.92
C ASP A 574 -3.15 30.37 20.30
N ALA A 575 -4.45 30.65 20.16
CA ALA A 575 -5.41 29.78 19.49
C ALA A 575 -5.25 29.81 17.95
N GLY A 576 -5.83 28.81 17.27
CA GLY A 576 -5.84 28.71 15.81
C GLY A 576 -4.67 27.94 15.21
N ALA A 577 -3.75 27.42 16.04
CA ALA A 577 -2.67 26.54 15.60
C ALA A 577 -3.24 25.25 15.00
N ARG A 578 -2.69 24.81 13.87
CA ARG A 578 -3.02 23.55 13.20
C ARG A 578 -1.78 22.67 13.13
N ALA A 579 -1.91 21.41 13.54
CA ALA A 579 -0.86 20.41 13.42
C ALA A 579 -1.37 19.23 12.57
N PHE A 580 -0.57 18.79 11.60
CA PHE A 580 -0.98 17.82 10.59
C PHE A 580 -0.35 16.45 10.80
N ALA A 581 0.98 16.37 10.78
CA ALA A 581 1.73 15.12 10.94
C ALA A 581 3.12 15.35 11.53
N PHE A 582 3.55 14.43 12.40
CA PHE A 582 4.95 14.31 12.80
C PHE A 582 5.72 13.46 11.80
N THR A 583 6.92 13.92 11.43
CA THR A 583 7.86 13.18 10.56
C THR A 583 9.26 13.20 11.15
N PHE A 584 10.08 12.23 10.74
CA PHE A 584 11.32 11.89 11.44
C PHE A 584 12.49 11.73 10.49
N GLY A 585 13.71 11.81 11.01
CA GLY A 585 14.86 11.16 10.39
C GLY A 585 16.15 11.41 11.10
#